data_AF-A0AA93BLJ0-F1
#
_entry.id   AF-A0AA93BLJ0-F1
#
_cell.length_a   1.000
_cell.length_b   1.000
_cell.length_c   1.000
_cell.angle_alpha   90.00
_cell.angle_beta   90.00
_cell.angle_gamma   90.00
#
_symmetry.space_group_name_H-M   'P 1'
#
loop_
_entity.id
_entity.type
_entity.pdbx_description
1 polymer ?
#
loop_
_entity_poly.entity_id
_entity_poly.type
_entity_poly.pdbx_seq_one_letter_code
_entity_poly.pdbx_strand_id
1 'polypeptide(L)'
;MTKNNEEILNEIYSGTKKGELMKKKKQLVESYLYKYGNLILECKLKPTPVIENLAKEFGLTRAGVTNILRREGVYAGRLNPVIFPKE
;
A
#
# COMPACT_ATOMS: atom_id res chain seq x y z
N MET A 1 1.48 -23.46 16.59
CA MET A 1 1.63 -22.63 15.38
C MET A 1 2.79 -21.69 15.61
N THR A 2 3.81 -21.73 14.76
CA THR A 2 4.94 -20.79 14.80
C THR A 2 4.49 -19.46 14.21
N LYS A 3 4.77 -18.36 14.90
CA LYS A 3 4.48 -17.01 14.38
C LYS A 3 5.25 -16.78 13.08
N ASN A 4 4.62 -16.15 12.10
CA ASN A 4 5.31 -15.79 10.88
C ASN A 4 6.23 -14.56 11.10
N ASN A 5 7.15 -14.29 10.18
CA ASN A 5 8.12 -13.20 10.33
C ASN A 5 7.46 -11.82 10.45
N GLU A 6 6.30 -11.61 9.83
CA GLU A 6 5.57 -10.33 9.90
C GLU A 6 4.98 -10.10 11.30
N GLU A 7 4.40 -11.15 11.90
CA GLU A 7 3.89 -11.13 13.27
C GLU A 7 5.00 -10.85 14.29
N ILE A 8 6.16 -11.50 14.13
CA ILE A 8 7.32 -11.29 15.00
C ILE A 8 7.81 -9.83 14.90
N LEU A 9 7.95 -9.29 13.69
CA LEU A 9 8.39 -7.91 13.49
C LEU A 9 7.37 -6.89 14.04
N ASN A 10 6.07 -7.17 13.91
CA ASN A 10 5.01 -6.32 14.45
C ASN A 10 5.05 -6.29 15.98
N GLU A 11 5.35 -7.41 16.64
CA GLU A 11 5.55 -7.46 18.09
C GLU A 11 6.79 -6.68 18.53
N ILE A 12 7.94 -6.92 17.88
CA ILE A 12 9.22 -6.26 18.20
C ILE A 12 9.11 -4.73 18.09
N TYR A 13 8.41 -4.23 17.07
CA TYR A 13 8.29 -2.79 16.83
C TYR A 13 7.00 -2.18 17.38
N SER A 14 6.20 -2.92 18.12
CA SER A 14 4.97 -2.41 18.75
C SER A 14 5.27 -1.22 19.66
N GLY A 15 4.45 -0.16 19.56
CA GLY A 15 4.63 1.08 20.33
C GLY A 15 5.82 1.95 19.90
N THR A 16 6.57 1.57 18.87
CA THR A 16 7.68 2.38 18.33
C THR A 16 7.26 3.16 17.08
N LYS A 17 7.97 4.25 16.78
CA LYS A 17 7.82 5.00 15.52
C LYS A 17 7.99 4.11 14.28
N LYS A 18 8.87 3.09 14.36
CA LYS A 18 9.09 2.15 13.26
C LYS A 18 7.88 1.24 13.05
N GLY A 19 7.25 0.75 14.12
CA GLY A 19 6.03 -0.05 14.04
C GLY A 19 4.85 0.74 13.52
N GLU A 20 4.68 2.00 13.95
CA GLU A 20 3.67 2.90 13.39
C GLU A 20 3.84 3.11 11.88
N LEU A 21 5.09 3.29 11.42
CA LEU A 21 5.39 3.42 10.00
C LEU A 21 5.06 2.13 9.22
N MET A 22 5.37 0.95 9.78
CA MET A 22 5.01 -0.33 9.18
C MET A 22 3.50 -0.49 9.03
N LYS A 23 2.73 -0.17 10.08
CA LYS A 23 1.27 -0.18 10.06
C LYS A 23 0.71 0.77 9.00
N LYS A 24 1.21 2.02 8.94
CA LYS A 24 0.79 2.99 7.93
C LYS A 24 1.04 2.51 6.50
N LYS A 25 2.20 1.87 6.23
CA LYS A 25 2.50 1.30 4.92
C LYS A 25 1.52 0.20 4.53
N LYS A 26 1.22 -0.71 5.46
CA LYS A 26 0.25 -1.79 5.25
C LYS A 26 -1.14 -1.23 4.93
N GLN A 27 -1.63 -0.31 5.75
CA GLN A 27 -2.92 0.38 5.54
C GLN A 27 -2.99 1.11 4.20
N LEU A 28 -1.89 1.75 3.78
CA LEU A 28 -1.81 2.41 2.47
C LEU A 28 -1.97 1.42 1.32
N VAL A 29 -1.30 0.26 1.40
CA VAL A 29 -1.34 -0.79 0.37
C VAL A 29 -2.73 -1.41 0.31
N GLU A 30 -3.31 -1.76 1.47
CA GLU A 30 -4.68 -2.27 1.57
C GLU A 30 -5.69 -1.26 1.03
N SER A 31 -5.53 0.04 1.33
CA SER A 31 -6.40 1.08 0.77
C SER A 31 -6.27 1.13 -0.74
N TYR A 32 -5.05 1.08 -1.28
CA TYR A 32 -4.85 1.07 -2.73
C TYR A 32 -5.55 -0.11 -3.40
N LEU A 33 -5.38 -1.32 -2.87
CA LEU A 33 -5.97 -2.54 -3.43
C LEU A 33 -7.49 -2.61 -3.24
N TYR A 34 -7.98 -2.49 -2.02
CA TYR A 34 -9.35 -2.86 -1.69
C TYR A 34 -10.34 -1.69 -1.73
N LYS A 35 -9.88 -0.46 -1.53
CA LYS A 35 -10.73 0.73 -1.68
C LYS A 35 -10.75 1.25 -3.11
N TYR A 36 -9.61 1.21 -3.80
CA TYR A 36 -9.46 1.81 -5.13
C TYR A 36 -9.20 0.82 -6.25
N GLY A 37 -8.70 -0.39 -5.97
CA GLY A 37 -8.19 -1.31 -7.00
C GLY A 37 -9.22 -1.66 -8.06
N ASN A 38 -10.43 -2.08 -7.65
CA ASN A 38 -11.51 -2.39 -8.59
C ASN A 38 -11.96 -1.17 -9.40
N LEU A 39 -12.03 0.01 -8.78
CA LEU A 39 -12.40 1.24 -9.48
C LEU A 39 -11.35 1.65 -10.53
N ILE A 40 -10.07 1.37 -10.27
CA ILE A 40 -8.99 1.59 -11.23
C ILE A 40 -9.06 0.58 -12.38
N LEU A 41 -9.28 -0.70 -12.07
CA LEU A 41 -9.39 -1.77 -13.08
C LEU A 41 -10.61 -1.58 -13.98
N GLU A 42 -11.73 -1.12 -13.44
CA GLU A 42 -12.94 -0.76 -14.19
C GLU A 42 -12.84 0.60 -14.91
N CYS A 43 -11.66 1.23 -14.90
CA CYS A 43 -11.41 2.56 -15.49
C CYS A 43 -12.29 3.70 -14.94
N LYS A 44 -12.97 3.50 -13.81
CA LYS A 44 -13.75 4.54 -13.11
C LYS A 44 -12.86 5.58 -12.44
N LEU A 45 -11.65 5.19 -12.04
CA LEU A 45 -10.64 6.08 -11.47
C LEU A 45 -9.30 5.93 -12.21
N LYS A 46 -8.60 7.06 -12.37
CA LYS A 46 -7.21 7.04 -12.85
C LYS A 46 -6.26 6.76 -11.68
N PRO A 47 -5.16 6.02 -11.89
CA PRO A 47 -4.20 5.72 -10.83
C PRO A 47 -3.53 6.96 -10.22
N THR A 48 -3.23 7.97 -11.04
CA THR A 48 -2.50 9.17 -10.60
C THR A 48 -3.29 9.97 -9.54
N PRO A 49 -4.57 10.33 -9.74
CA PRO A 49 -5.40 10.95 -8.70
C PRO A 49 -5.49 10.11 -7.42
N VAL A 50 -5.57 8.78 -7.54
CA VAL A 50 -5.62 7.90 -6.36
C VAL A 50 -4.30 7.97 -5.58
N ILE A 51 -3.16 7.92 -6.26
CA ILE A 51 -1.83 8.06 -5.64
C ILE A 51 -1.69 9.42 -4.97
N GLU A 52 -2.21 10.49 -5.58
CA GLU A 52 -2.24 11.83 -5.00
C GLU A 52 -3.12 11.91 -3.75
N ASN A 53 -4.28 11.27 -3.77
CA ASN A 53 -5.16 11.21 -2.61
C ASN A 53 -4.50 10.44 -1.45
N LEU A 54 -3.92 9.27 -1.71
CA LEU A 54 -3.19 8.49 -0.72
C LEU A 54 -1.98 9.24 -0.16
N ALA A 55 -1.27 10.01 -1.00
CA ALA A 55 -0.17 10.84 -0.54
C ALA A 55 -0.64 11.87 0.52
N LYS A 56 -1.78 12.52 0.29
CA LYS A 56 -2.38 13.44 1.27
C LYS A 56 -2.85 12.72 2.53
N GLU A 57 -3.60 11.63 2.38
CA GLU A 57 -4.20 10.86 3.48
C GLU A 57 -3.13 10.32 4.45
N PHE A 58 -1.99 9.87 3.93
CA PHE A 58 -0.91 9.29 4.73
C PHE A 58 0.23 10.26 5.04
N GLY A 59 0.15 11.53 4.61
CA GLY A 59 1.20 12.52 4.81
C GLY A 59 2.52 12.19 4.11
N LEU A 60 2.44 11.62 2.90
CA LEU A 60 3.57 11.18 2.08
C LEU A 60 3.66 11.99 0.78
N THR A 61 4.79 11.86 0.08
CA THR A 61 4.90 12.36 -1.30
C THR A 61 4.34 11.34 -2.28
N ARG A 62 3.90 11.78 -3.46
CA ARG A 62 3.46 10.89 -4.56
C ARG A 62 4.53 9.83 -4.91
N ALA A 63 5.79 10.24 -4.93
CA ALA A 63 6.92 9.34 -5.16
C ALA A 63 7.07 8.30 -4.04
N GLY A 64 6.88 8.72 -2.78
CA GLY A 64 6.87 7.83 -1.63
C GLY A 64 5.78 6.76 -1.74
N VAL A 65 4.54 7.15 -2.03
CA VAL A 65 3.42 6.22 -2.25
C VAL A 65 3.74 5.26 -3.39
N THR A 66 4.17 5.78 -4.54
CA THR A 66 4.49 4.95 -5.72
C THR A 66 5.58 3.92 -5.42
N ASN A 67 6.62 4.31 -4.67
CA ASN A 67 7.70 3.41 -4.29
C ASN A 67 7.24 2.31 -3.33
N ILE A 68 6.34 2.62 -2.40
CA ILE A 68 5.75 1.63 -1.50
C ILE A 68 4.94 0.63 -2.34
N LEU A 69 4.01 1.11 -3.16
CA LEU A 69 3.16 0.24 -3.98
C LEU A 69 3.97 -0.64 -4.95
N ARG A 70 5.06 -0.13 -5.53
CA ARG A 70 5.98 -0.93 -6.36
C ARG A 70 6.72 -2.01 -5.58
N ARG A 71 7.23 -1.67 -4.39
CA ARG A 71 7.96 -2.62 -3.56
C ARG A 71 7.09 -3.76 -3.08
N GLU A 72 5.83 -3.47 -2.78
CA GLU A 72 4.82 -4.47 -2.40
C GLU A 72 4.25 -5.22 -3.61
N GLY A 73 4.70 -4.89 -4.83
CA GLY A 73 4.29 -5.58 -6.05
C GLY A 73 2.87 -5.30 -6.52
N VAL A 74 2.16 -4.35 -5.89
CA VAL A 74 0.74 -4.05 -6.17
C VAL A 74 0.55 -3.00 -7.28
N TYR A 75 1.61 -2.32 -7.69
CA TYR A 75 1.63 -1.34 -8.77
C TYR A 75 2.88 -1.52 -9.64
N ALA A 76 2.72 -1.82 -10.93
CA ALA A 76 3.85 -1.93 -11.86
C ALA A 76 4.01 -0.68 -12.75
N GLY A 77 2.92 0.02 -13.05
CA GLY A 77 2.97 1.23 -13.87
C GLY A 77 1.59 1.65 -14.37
N ARG A 78 1.54 2.65 -15.26
CA ARG A 78 0.25 3.14 -15.80
C ARG A 78 -0.52 2.08 -16.58
N LEU A 79 0.18 1.17 -17.26
CA LEU A 79 -0.41 0.09 -18.05
C LEU A 79 -0.84 -1.10 -17.19
N ASN A 80 -0.18 -1.30 -16.05
CA ASN A 80 -0.51 -2.33 -15.05
C ASN A 80 -0.63 -1.65 -13.68
N PRO A 81 -1.74 -0.91 -13.47
CA PRO A 81 -1.85 -0.04 -12.31
C PRO A 81 -2.20 -0.81 -11.03
N VAL A 82 -2.88 -1.94 -11.11
CA VAL A 82 -3.27 -2.72 -9.93
C VAL A 82 -2.92 -4.17 -10.19
N ILE A 83 -2.17 -4.75 -9.25
CA ILE A 83 -1.81 -6.17 -9.25
C ILE A 83 -2.25 -6.71 -7.89
N PHE A 84 -3.30 -7.53 -7.88
CA PHE A 84 -3.67 -8.24 -6.66
C PHE A 84 -2.68 -9.40 -6.44
N PRO A 85 -2.23 -9.62 -5.20
CA PRO A 85 -1.46 -10.81 -4.88
C PRO A 85 -2.28 -12.06 -5.23
N LYS A 86 -1.62 -13.04 -5.85
CA LYS A 86 -2.25 -14.34 -6.11
C LYS A 86 -2.37 -15.07 -4.78
N GLU A 87 -3.56 -15.64 -4.52
CA GLU A 87 -3.81 -16.58 -3.42
C GLU A 87 -2.86 -17.79 -3.48
#